data_AF-A0A4R6BHD3-F1
#
_entry.id   AF-A0A4R6BHD3-F1
#
_cell.length_a   1.000
_cell.length_b   1.000
_cell.length_c   1.000
_cell.angle_alpha   90.00
_cell.angle_beta   90.00
_cell.angle_gamma   90.00
#
_symmetry.space_group_name_H-M   'P 1'
#
loop_
_entity.id
_entity.type
_entity.pdbx_description
1 polymer ?
#
loop_
_entity_poly.entity_id
_entity_poly.type
_entity_poly.pdbx_seq_one_letter_code
_entity_poly.pdbx_strand_id
1 'polypeptide(L)' 'VAVRAPLLADVQDDTARFIATNGLVLRNTTVLNFLDGCALSIPCQAPGDLPVGLSVGGLHGADERIFQVGRAGEACLWGA' A
#
# COMPACT_ATOMS: atom_id res chain seq x y z
N VAL A 1 1.12 -2.35 1.42
CA VAL A 1 0.97 -2.86 2.82
C VAL A 1 1.42 -4.31 2.85
N ALA A 2 2.23 -4.73 3.83
CA ALA A 2 2.84 -6.06 3.84
C ALA A 2 1.97 -7.17 4.48
N VAL A 3 0.82 -6.82 5.04
CA VAL A 3 -0.10 -7.70 5.75
C VAL A 3 -1.55 -7.36 5.40
N ARG A 4 -2.48 -8.31 5.54
CA ARG A 4 -3.92 -8.01 5.48
C ARG A 4 -4.30 -7.14 6.68
N ALA A 5 -5.31 -6.27 6.49
CA ALA A 5 -5.79 -5.43 7.57
C ALA A 5 -6.22 -6.29 8.77
N PRO A 6 -5.75 -5.99 9.99
CA PRO A 6 -6.18 -6.71 11.19
C PRO A 6 -7.64 -6.34 11.51
N LEU A 7 -8.30 -7.18 12.31
CA LEU A 7 -9.56 -6.78 12.94
C LEU A 7 -9.29 -5.65 13.94
N LEU A 8 -10.23 -4.70 14.08
CA LEU A 8 -10.08 -3.62 15.04
C LEU A 8 -9.93 -4.14 16.48
N ALA A 9 -10.77 -5.11 16.85
CA ALA A 9 -10.77 -5.74 18.17
C ALA A 9 -9.43 -6.40 18.54
N ASP A 10 -8.62 -6.79 17.54
CA ASP A 10 -7.32 -7.41 17.77
C ASP A 10 -6.25 -6.41 18.21
N VAL A 11 -6.42 -5.11 17.95
CA VAL A 11 -5.35 -4.10 18.12
C VAL A 11 -5.79 -2.89 18.94
N GLN A 12 -7.09 -2.63 19.09
CA GLN A 12 -7.61 -1.39 19.71
C GLN A 12 -7.20 -1.23 21.18
N ASP A 13 -7.14 -2.32 21.95
CA ASP A 13 -6.91 -2.31 23.40
C ASP A 13 -5.54 -2.95 23.79
N ASP A 14 -4.73 -3.33 22.80
CA ASP A 14 -3.40 -3.92 22.99
C ASP A 14 -2.34 -3.08 22.26
N THR A 15 -1.74 -2.15 23.00
CA THR A 15 -0.72 -1.23 22.49
C THR A 15 0.50 -1.96 21.91
N ALA A 16 0.95 -3.05 22.53
CA ALA A 16 2.12 -3.77 22.05
C ALA A 16 1.83 -4.45 20.71
N ARG A 17 0.66 -5.09 20.59
CA ARG A 17 0.19 -5.71 19.35
C ARG A 17 -0.08 -4.67 18.27
N PHE A 18 -0.63 -3.50 18.63
CA PHE A 18 -0.79 -2.38 17.70
C PHE A 18 0.56 -1.92 17.15
N ILE A 19 1.56 -1.65 18.00
CA ILE A 19 2.88 -1.18 17.57
C ILE A 19 3.53 -2.20 16.60
N ALA A 20 3.52 -3.49 16.95
CA ALA A 20 4.06 -4.53 16.10
C ALA A 20 3.32 -4.61 14.74
N THR A 21 1.99 -4.59 14.77
CA THR A 21 1.18 -4.67 13.54
C THR A 21 1.33 -3.43 12.67
N ASN A 22 1.31 -2.25 13.27
CA ASN A 22 1.51 -0.97 12.58
C ASN A 22 2.90 -0.89 11.92
N GLY A 23 3.94 -1.42 12.59
CA GLY A 23 5.26 -1.57 12.00
C GLY A 23 5.25 -2.41 10.72
N LEU A 24 4.51 -3.53 10.69
CA LEU A 24 4.34 -4.35 9.49
C LEU A 24 3.52 -3.64 8.40
N VAL A 25 2.45 -2.94 8.78
CA VAL A 25 1.59 -2.17 7.87
C VAL A 25 2.39 -1.08 7.15
N LEU A 26 3.22 -0.35 7.91
CA LEU A 26 3.99 0.80 7.43
C LEU A 26 5.37 0.44 6.87
N ARG A 27 5.83 -0.81 7.00
CA ARG A 27 7.18 -1.25 6.61
C ARG A 27 7.65 -0.72 5.26
N ASN A 28 6.77 -0.72 4.25
CA ASN A 28 7.12 -0.25 2.91
C ASN A 28 6.86 1.25 2.72
N THR A 29 5.78 1.79 3.28
CA THR A 29 5.39 3.20 3.06
C THR A 29 6.28 4.17 3.84
N THR A 30 6.76 3.78 5.03
CA THR A 30 7.73 4.57 5.80
C THR A 30 9.01 4.83 5.01
N VAL A 31 9.48 3.86 4.22
CA VAL A 31 10.69 4.03 3.39
C VAL A 31 10.50 5.14 2.37
N LEU A 32 9.35 5.18 1.68
CA LEU A 32 9.08 6.21 0.69
C LEU A 32 8.84 7.58 1.30
N ASN A 33 8.13 7.65 2.43
CA ASN A 33 7.97 8.91 3.17
C ASN A 33 9.32 9.47 3.61
N PHE A 34 10.23 8.60 4.08
CA PHE A 34 11.57 9.02 4.52
C PHE A 34 12.41 9.57 3.36
N LEU A 35 12.23 9.04 2.15
CA LEU A 35 12.95 9.46 0.95
C LEU A 35 12.29 10.66 0.24
N ASP A 36 11.28 11.28 0.84
CA ASP A 36 10.45 12.34 0.22
C ASP A 36 9.88 11.91 -1.15
N GLY A 37 9.52 10.63 -1.25
CA GLY A 37 8.98 10.03 -2.46
C GLY A 37 7.48 10.22 -2.62
N CYS A 38 7.00 9.92 -3.83
CA CYS A 38 5.58 9.79 -4.14
C CYS A 38 5.22 8.31 -4.37
N ALA A 39 4.00 7.91 -4.02
CA ALA A 39 3.50 6.58 -4.31
C ALA A 39 1.99 6.53 -4.47
N LEU A 40 1.52 5.59 -5.29
CA LEU A 40 0.11 5.22 -5.41
C LEU A 40 -0.08 3.73 -5.10
N SER A 41 -1.32 3.31 -4.83
CA SER A 41 -1.68 1.91 -4.65
C SER A 41 -2.81 1.54 -5.61
N ILE A 42 -2.56 0.53 -6.44
CA ILE A 42 -3.52 -0.02 -7.39
C ILE A 42 -4.24 -1.18 -6.71
N PRO A 43 -5.59 -1.21 -6.64
CA PRO A 43 -6.30 -2.41 -6.20
C PRO A 43 -5.89 -3.61 -7.04
N CYS A 44 -5.67 -4.78 -6.44
CA CYS A 44 -5.27 -5.99 -7.16
C CYS A 44 -5.85 -7.29 -6.55
N GLN A 45 -6.88 -7.18 -5.71
CA GLN A 45 -7.55 -8.33 -5.09
C GLN A 45 -8.39 -9.14 -6.09
N ALA A 46 -8.61 -10.43 -5.83
CA ALA A 46 -9.61 -11.17 -6.59
C ALA A 46 -11.04 -10.64 -6.28
N PRO A 47 -12.01 -10.77 -7.21
CA PRO A 47 -13.39 -10.40 -6.94
C PRO A 47 -13.96 -11.13 -5.72
N GLY A 48 -14.52 -10.39 -4.77
CA GLY A 48 -15.10 -10.93 -3.54
C GLY A 48 -14.11 -11.12 -2.38
N ASP A 49 -12.80 -10.98 -2.62
CA ASP A 49 -11.78 -11.02 -1.57
C ASP A 49 -11.61 -9.66 -0.87
N LEU A 50 -11.00 -9.69 0.31
CA LEU A 50 -10.58 -8.48 1.00
C LEU A 50 -9.62 -7.64 0.15
N PRO A 51 -9.70 -6.30 0.18
CA PRO A 51 -8.84 -5.44 -0.61
C PRO A 51 -7.34 -5.68 -0.37
N VAL A 52 -6.58 -5.81 -1.44
CA VAL A 52 -5.12 -5.79 -1.45
C VAL A 52 -4.65 -4.82 -2.52
N GLY A 53 -3.55 -4.11 -2.23
CA GLY A 53 -3.02 -3.08 -3.12
C GLY A 53 -1.60 -3.38 -3.58
N LEU A 54 -1.36 -3.21 -4.87
CA LEU A 54 -0.03 -3.14 -5.46
C LEU A 54 0.45 -1.69 -5.40
N SER A 55 1.47 -1.42 -4.58
CA SER A 55 2.03 -0.07 -4.45
C SER A 55 3.10 0.18 -5.51
N VAL A 56 3.04 1.33 -6.17
CA VAL A 56 4.05 1.85 -7.09
C VAL A 56 4.57 3.15 -6.50
N GLY A 57 5.88 3.27 -6.34
CA GLY A 57 6.50 4.47 -5.77
C GLY A 57 7.77 4.88 -6.48
N GLY A 58 8.14 6.14 -6.30
CA GLY A 58 9.34 6.77 -6.84
C GLY A 58 9.83 7.88 -5.93
N LEU A 59 11.02 8.40 -6.22
CA LEU A 59 11.62 9.53 -5.49
C LEU A 59 10.89 10.84 -5.78
N HIS A 60 11.22 11.89 -5.01
CA HIS A 60 10.71 13.25 -5.18
C HIS A 60 10.64 13.68 -6.66
N GLY A 61 9.50 14.24 -7.08
CA GLY A 61 9.28 14.77 -8.42
C GLY A 61 8.99 13.73 -9.51
N ALA A 62 8.80 12.45 -9.15
CA ALA A 62 8.50 11.38 -10.10
C ALA A 62 6.98 11.16 -10.34
N ASP A 63 6.11 12.05 -9.88
CA ASP A 63 4.65 11.89 -9.84
C ASP A 63 4.05 11.50 -11.20
N GLU A 64 4.37 12.23 -12.27
CA GLU A 64 3.87 11.94 -13.62
C GLU A 64 4.25 10.52 -14.06
N ARG A 65 5.48 10.10 -13.76
CA ARG A 65 5.96 8.76 -14.11
C ARG A 65 5.26 7.69 -13.28
N ILE A 66 5.04 7.94 -11.99
CA ILE A 66 4.31 7.04 -11.09
C ILE A 66 2.89 6.85 -11.59
N PHE A 67 2.18 7.93 -11.98
CA PHE A 67 0.84 7.84 -12.56
C PHE A 67 0.81 7.08 -13.89
N GLN A 68 1.78 7.29 -14.77
CA GLN A 68 1.89 6.52 -16.02
C GLN A 68 2.05 5.01 -15.76
N VAL A 69 2.91 4.64 -14.81
CA VAL A 69 3.10 3.23 -14.41
C VAL A 69 1.83 2.70 -13.73
N GLY A 70 1.17 3.51 -12.90
CA GLY A 70 -0.10 3.18 -12.27
C GLY A 70 -1.17 2.81 -13.29
N ARG A 71 -1.37 3.65 -14.30
CA ARG A 71 -2.32 3.41 -15.40
C ARG A 71 -2.00 2.15 -16.19
N ALA A 72 -0.73 1.92 -16.50
CA ALA A 72 -0.31 0.69 -17.17
C ALA A 72 -0.59 -0.55 -16.31
N GLY A 73 -0.35 -0.46 -15.00
CA GLY A 73 -0.67 -1.52 -14.04
C GLY A 73 -2.16 -1.80 -13.95
N GLU A 74 -3.00 -0.77 -13.91
CA GLU A 74 -4.46 -0.91 -13.97
C GLU A 74 -4.91 -1.63 -15.24
N ALA A 75 -4.37 -1.26 -16.41
CA ALA A 75 -4.69 -1.94 -17.66
C ALA A 75 -4.30 -3.43 -17.64
N CYS A 76 -3.14 -3.78 -17.07
CA CYS A 76 -2.72 -5.18 -16.93
C CYS A 76 -3.59 -6.00 -15.96
N LEU A 77 -4.06 -5.38 -14.87
CA LEU A 77 -4.83 -6.07 -13.83
C LEU A 77 -6.31 -6.15 -14.18
N TRP A 78 -6.86 -5.11 -14.81
CA TRP A 78 -8.29 -4.89 -14.95
C TRP A 78 -8.78 -4.75 -16.39
N GLY A 79 -7.88 -4.74 -17.38
CA GLY A 79 -8.24 -4.75 -18.80
C GLY A 79 -8.90 -3.45 -19.28
N ALA A 80 -8.52 -2.30 -18.71
CA ALA A 80 -8.94 -0.98 -19.19
C ALA A 80 -8.33 -0.62 -20.55
#